data_AF-A0A9E2LMM5-F1
#
_entry.id   AF-A0A9E2LMM5-F1
#
_cell.length_a   1.000
_cell.length_b   1.000
_cell.length_c   1.000
_cell.angle_alpha   90.00
_cell.angle_beta   90.00
_cell.angle_gamma   90.00
#
_symmetry.space_group_name_H-M   'P 1'
#
loop_
_entity.id
_entity.type
_entity.pdbx_description
1 polymer ?
#
loop_
_entity_poly.entity_id
_entity_poly.type
_entity_poly.pdbx_seq_one_letter_code
_entity_poly.pdbx_strand_id
1 'polypeptide(L)'
;GRGGPGYQFKDELKGNQLKHEKGVISMANAGPNTNGSQFFITHSPQPHLNGNHTVFGKVITGQDVVDAIREGDRMVKVEVKEN
;
A
#
# COMPACT_ATOMS: atom_id res chain seq x y z
N GLY A 1 6.39 -3.74 -9.98
CA GLY A 1 7.37 -4.76 -10.43
C GLY A 1 6.65 -6.07 -10.74
N ARG A 2 7.36 -7.10 -11.22
CA ARG A 2 6.76 -8.45 -11.45
C ARG A 2 7.11 -9.47 -10.35
N GLY A 3 7.81 -9.04 -9.31
CA GLY A 3 8.21 -9.90 -8.19
C GLY A 3 7.06 -10.16 -7.21
N GLY A 4 7.19 -11.24 -6.43
CA GLY A 4 6.25 -11.60 -5.37
C GLY A 4 6.90 -12.55 -4.36
N PRO A 5 6.26 -12.81 -3.22
CA PRO A 5 6.86 -13.55 -2.10
C PRO A 5 6.74 -15.07 -2.24
N GLY A 6 6.29 -15.58 -3.39
CA GLY A 6 6.03 -17.02 -3.62
C GLY A 6 4.64 -17.49 -3.15
N TYR A 7 3.80 -16.59 -2.64
CA TYR A 7 2.41 -16.85 -2.28
C TYR A 7 1.52 -15.66 -2.63
N GLN A 8 0.21 -15.92 -2.66
CA GLN A 8 -0.83 -14.91 -2.82
C GLN A 8 -1.87 -15.01 -1.71
N PHE A 9 -2.53 -13.90 -1.40
CA PHE A 9 -3.63 -13.87 -0.45
C PHE A 9 -4.77 -12.95 -0.89
N LYS A 10 -5.91 -13.14 -0.23
CA LYS A 10 -7.20 -12.51 -0.57
C LYS A 10 -7.19 -11.02 -0.26
N ASP A 11 -8.10 -10.28 -0.91
CA ASP A 11 -8.36 -8.89 -0.52
C ASP A 11 -9.24 -8.83 0.74
N GLU A 12 -9.02 -7.82 1.59
CA GLU A 12 -9.80 -7.57 2.81
C GLU A 12 -10.66 -6.29 2.62
N LEU A 13 -11.54 -6.32 1.61
CA LEU A 13 -12.34 -5.17 1.20
C LEU A 13 -13.68 -5.08 1.94
N LYS A 14 -14.23 -6.23 2.33
CA LYS A 14 -15.54 -6.30 2.97
C LYS A 14 -15.49 -5.66 4.36
N GLY A 15 -16.24 -4.57 4.54
CA GLY A 15 -16.27 -3.83 5.80
C GLY A 15 -15.09 -2.87 5.99
N ASN A 16 -14.14 -2.83 5.05
CA ASN A 16 -13.06 -1.86 5.05
C ASN A 16 -13.60 -0.52 4.53
N GLN A 17 -13.86 0.41 5.46
CA GLN A 17 -14.38 1.75 5.15
C GLN A 17 -13.26 2.75 4.82
N LEU A 18 -12.00 2.31 4.87
CA LEU A 18 -10.86 3.18 4.63
C LEU A 18 -10.78 3.56 3.15
N LYS A 19 -10.51 4.84 2.92
CA LYS A 19 -10.39 5.42 1.58
C LYS A 19 -8.94 5.72 1.28
N HIS A 20 -8.59 5.70 0.00
CA HIS A 20 -7.29 6.08 -0.51
C HIS A 20 -7.14 7.62 -0.49
N GLU A 21 -6.98 8.20 0.70
CA GLU A 21 -6.57 9.59 0.91
C GLU A 21 -5.06 9.75 0.71
N LYS A 22 -4.49 10.95 0.89
CA LYS A 22 -3.03 11.13 0.92
C LYS A 22 -2.39 10.36 2.08
N GLY A 23 -1.25 9.71 1.80
CA GLY A 23 -0.44 8.99 2.77
C GLY A 23 -0.97 7.61 3.15
N VAL A 24 -1.96 7.09 2.44
CA VAL A 24 -2.56 5.78 2.72
C VAL A 24 -1.71 4.67 2.11
N ILE A 25 -1.49 3.61 2.89
CA ILE A 25 -0.71 2.43 2.51
C ILE A 25 -1.68 1.28 2.17
N SER A 26 -1.52 0.74 0.98
CA SER A 26 -2.41 -0.28 0.44
C SER A 26 -1.67 -1.38 -0.32
N MET A 27 -2.25 -2.58 -0.34
CA MET A 27 -1.71 -3.70 -1.09
C MET A 27 -1.90 -3.51 -2.60
N ALA A 28 -0.84 -3.70 -3.38
CA ALA A 28 -0.93 -3.82 -4.82
C ALA A 28 -1.33 -5.27 -5.18
N ASN A 29 -2.15 -5.40 -6.22
CA ASN A 29 -2.59 -6.68 -6.75
C ASN A 29 -2.59 -6.65 -8.29
N ALA A 30 -2.70 -7.82 -8.92
CA ALA A 30 -2.85 -8.01 -10.37
C ALA A 30 -4.28 -8.43 -10.75
N GLY A 31 -5.26 -8.01 -9.95
CA GLY A 31 -6.65 -8.48 -9.98
C GLY A 31 -7.11 -9.01 -8.61
N PRO A 32 -8.40 -9.30 -8.46
CA PRO A 32 -8.97 -9.69 -7.17
C PRO A 32 -8.24 -10.89 -6.54
N ASN A 33 -7.94 -10.80 -5.24
CA ASN A 33 -7.32 -11.82 -4.40
C ASN A 33 -5.90 -12.26 -4.82
N THR A 34 -5.14 -11.34 -5.43
CA THR A 34 -3.76 -11.60 -5.87
C THR A 34 -2.72 -10.78 -5.11
N ASN A 35 -3.02 -10.39 -3.87
CA ASN A 35 -2.07 -9.68 -3.03
C ASN A 35 -0.83 -10.54 -2.79
N GLY A 36 0.34 -9.90 -2.77
CA GLY A 36 1.62 -10.55 -2.50
C GLY A 36 2.45 -9.70 -1.54
N SER A 37 3.59 -9.19 -2.00
CA SER A 37 4.47 -8.34 -1.18
C SER A 37 4.51 -6.88 -1.62
N GLN A 38 3.94 -6.56 -2.78
CA GLN A 38 3.94 -5.20 -3.31
C GLN A 38 2.85 -4.38 -2.62
N PHE A 39 3.22 -3.20 -2.15
CA PHE A 39 2.31 -2.20 -1.60
C PHE A 39 2.61 -0.85 -2.25
N PHE A 40 1.72 0.12 -2.06
CA PHE A 40 1.91 1.49 -2.50
C PHE A 40 1.49 2.48 -1.41
N ILE A 41 2.01 3.71 -1.52
CA ILE A 41 1.63 4.85 -0.69
C ILE A 41 1.09 5.93 -1.62
N THR A 42 -0.09 6.46 -1.31
CA THR A 42 -0.74 7.49 -2.13
C THR A 42 -0.17 8.89 -1.84
N HIS A 43 0.19 9.63 -2.88
CA HIS A 43 0.64 11.04 -2.74
C HIS A 43 -0.52 12.05 -2.69
N SER A 44 -1.71 11.63 -3.10
CA SER A 44 -2.93 12.42 -3.15
C SER A 44 -4.15 11.49 -3.08
N PRO A 45 -5.37 12.00 -2.84
CA PRO A 45 -6.57 11.16 -2.86
C PRO A 45 -6.76 10.43 -4.20
N GLN A 46 -7.01 9.12 -4.16
CA GLN A 46 -7.23 8.26 -5.33
C GLN A 46 -8.55 7.47 -5.21
N PRO A 47 -9.73 8.11 -5.40
CA PRO A 47 -11.02 7.49 -5.14
C PRO A 47 -11.32 6.23 -5.97
N HIS A 48 -10.72 6.11 -7.17
CA HIS A 48 -10.91 4.95 -8.05
C HIS A 48 -10.26 3.67 -7.52
N LEU A 49 -9.37 3.76 -6.52
CA LEU A 49 -8.75 2.60 -5.87
C LEU A 49 -9.60 2.05 -4.71
N ASN A 50 -10.61 2.82 -4.26
CA ASN A 50 -11.47 2.43 -3.15
C ASN A 50 -12.23 1.14 -3.47
N GLY A 51 -12.18 0.17 -2.56
CA GLY A 51 -12.83 -1.12 -2.75
C GLY A 51 -12.14 -2.05 -3.77
N ASN A 52 -10.97 -1.66 -4.30
CA ASN A 52 -10.18 -2.51 -5.22
C ASN A 52 -8.84 -2.94 -4.60
N HIS A 53 -8.31 -2.16 -3.66
CA HIS A 53 -7.06 -2.43 -2.97
C HIS A 53 -7.28 -2.40 -1.45
N THR A 54 -6.72 -3.37 -0.75
CA THR A 54 -6.81 -3.46 0.71
C THR A 54 -5.97 -2.36 1.33
N VAL A 55 -6.63 -1.41 2.00
CA VAL A 55 -5.98 -0.40 2.83
C VAL A 55 -5.63 -1.03 4.18
N PHE A 56 -4.36 -0.91 4.61
CA PHE A 56 -3.88 -1.50 5.87
C PHE A 56 -3.03 -0.55 6.73
N GLY A 57 -2.74 0.67 6.26
CA GLY A 57 -1.96 1.63 7.04
C GLY A 57 -2.08 3.07 6.53
N LYS A 58 -1.54 4.00 7.31
CA LYS A 58 -1.41 5.42 6.94
C LYS A 58 -0.11 5.98 7.50
N VAL A 59 0.57 6.80 6.72
CA VAL A 59 1.76 7.54 7.14
C VAL A 59 1.36 8.49 8.26
N ILE A 60 1.97 8.32 9.43
CA ILE A 60 1.77 9.20 10.60
C ILE A 60 2.81 10.32 10.67
N THR A 61 4.02 10.06 10.18
CA THR A 61 5.19 10.95 10.18
C THR A 61 6.02 10.73 8.92
N GLY A 62 6.64 11.77 8.37
CA GLY A 62 7.50 11.65 7.17
C GLY A 62 6.75 11.68 5.84
N GLN A 63 5.59 12.35 5.77
CA GLN A 63 4.85 12.49 4.50
C GLN A 63 5.62 13.32 3.47
N ASP A 64 6.44 14.27 3.91
CA ASP A 64 7.38 15.02 3.08
C ASP A 64 8.44 14.12 2.42
N VAL A 65 8.92 13.10 3.16
CA VAL A 65 9.82 12.09 2.61
C VAL A 65 9.11 11.28 1.54
N VAL A 66 7.88 10.82 1.80
CA VAL A 66 7.05 10.12 0.81
C VAL A 66 6.87 10.98 -0.43
N ASP A 67 6.50 12.25 -0.27
CA ASP A 67 6.28 13.18 -1.37
C ASP A 67 7.54 13.45 -2.21
N ALA A 68 8.74 13.27 -1.62
CA ALA A 68 10.03 13.46 -2.28
C ALA A 68 10.57 12.21 -2.99
N ILE A 69 9.96 11.02 -2.80
CA ILE A 69 10.40 9.77 -3.42
C ILE A 69 10.40 9.88 -4.95
N ARG A 70 11.44 9.32 -5.57
CA ARG A 70 11.62 9.25 -7.02
C ARG A 70 11.77 7.82 -7.50
N GLU A 71 11.55 7.61 -8.79
CA GLU A 71 11.82 6.32 -9.43
C GLU A 71 13.26 5.89 -9.19
N GLY A 72 13.45 4.65 -8.75
CA GLY A 72 14.76 4.07 -8.44
C GLY A 72 15.20 4.21 -6.99
N ASP A 73 14.48 4.97 -6.16
CA ASP A 73 14.73 5.02 -4.72
C ASP A 73 14.57 3.64 -4.08
N ARG A 74 15.47 3.31 -3.14
CA ARG A 74 15.56 1.99 -2.54
C ARG A 74 15.11 2.02 -1.09
N MET A 75 14.16 1.15 -0.75
CA MET A 75 13.91 0.81 0.64
C MET A 75 15.06 -0.06 1.16
N VAL A 76 15.85 0.48 2.10
CA VAL A 76 17.01 -0.22 2.68
C VAL A 76 16.59 -1.17 3.81
N LYS A 77 15.63 -0.76 4.64
CA LYS A 77 15.12 -1.53 5.76
C LYS A 77 13.64 -1.23 5.97
N VAL A 78 12.86 -2.27 6.24
CA VAL A 78 11.48 -2.17 6.73
C VAL A 78 11.41 -3.00 8.00
N GLU A 79 10.80 -2.44 9.05
CA GLU A 79 10.69 -3.08 10.36
C GLU A 79 9.28 -2.83 10.90
N VAL A 80 8.62 -3.90 11.36
CA VAL A 80 7.34 -3.83 12.07
C VAL A 80 7.64 -4.13 13.53
N LYS A 81 7.16 -3.26 14.43
CA LYS A 81 7.30 -3.43 15.88
C LYS A 81 5.91 -3.46 16.49
N GLU A 82 5.70 -4.39 17.41
CA GLU A 82 4.57 -4.32 18.33
C GLU A 82 4.84 -3.21 19.36
N ASN A 83 3.81 -2.46 19.73
CA ASN A 83 3.92 -1.42 20.75
C ASN A 83 3.98 -2.02 22.16
#